data_AF-A0A925G5U4-F1
#
_entry.id   AF-A0A925G5U4-F1
#
_cell.length_a   1.000
_cell.length_b   1.000
_cell.length_c   1.000
_cell.angle_alpha   90.00
_cell.angle_beta   90.00
_cell.angle_gamma   90.00
#
_symmetry.space_group_name_H-M   'P 1'
#
loop_
_entity.id
_entity.type
_entity.pdbx_description
1 polymer ?
#
loop_
_entity_poly.entity_id
_entity_poly.type
_entity_poly.pdbx_seq_one_letter_code
_entity_poly.pdbx_strand_id
1 'polypeptide(L)'
;TETIARLYRRVRPDAVYQQTLTLLERAARRRDAERRGMFTKSGIMVGLGETFDEVVELMKDLRSVSCDIMTIGQYLQPYERRLPVERYVTPEEFAQWREIGMSMGFHHVESSPLTRSSYHARQQTLGADSESDEKQLAAR
;
A
#
# COMPACT_ATOMS: atom_id res chain seq x y z
N THR A 1 -2.79 -4.14 -6.84
CA THR A 1 -3.52 -2.97 -6.32
C THR A 1 -4.89 -3.44 -5.94
N GLU A 2 -5.15 -3.34 -4.66
CA GLU A 2 -6.37 -3.75 -3.98
C GLU A 2 -7.25 -2.52 -3.77
N THR A 3 -8.52 -2.74 -3.45
CA THR A 3 -9.40 -1.70 -2.91
C THR A 3 -10.07 -2.27 -1.67
N ILE A 4 -10.84 -1.45 -0.96
CA ILE A 4 -11.60 -1.88 0.22
C ILE A 4 -12.63 -2.96 -0.15
N ALA A 5 -12.98 -3.82 0.80
CA ALA A 5 -13.86 -4.97 0.59
C ALA A 5 -15.19 -4.59 -0.09
N ARG A 6 -15.81 -3.47 0.32
CA ARG A 6 -17.09 -2.97 -0.24
C ARG A 6 -16.99 -2.61 -1.73
N LEU A 7 -15.89 -1.98 -2.15
CA LEU A 7 -15.70 -1.54 -3.53
C LEU A 7 -15.09 -2.61 -4.43
N TYR A 8 -14.67 -3.75 -3.86
CA TYR A 8 -13.86 -4.73 -4.56
C TYR A 8 -14.49 -5.25 -5.85
N ARG A 9 -15.76 -5.65 -5.84
CA ARG A 9 -16.46 -6.11 -7.06
C ARG A 9 -16.62 -5.01 -8.11
N ARG A 10 -16.76 -3.75 -7.68
CA ARG A 10 -16.93 -2.59 -8.58
C ARG A 10 -15.61 -2.24 -9.28
N VAL A 11 -14.51 -2.28 -8.54
CA VAL A 11 -13.18 -1.91 -9.05
C VAL A 11 -12.47 -3.08 -9.74
N ARG A 12 -12.70 -4.31 -9.26
CA ARG A 12 -12.06 -5.54 -9.72
C ARG A 12 -13.07 -6.68 -9.87
N PRO A 13 -13.95 -6.65 -10.89
CA PRO A 13 -15.01 -7.64 -11.05
C PRO A 13 -14.49 -9.09 -11.19
N ASP A 14 -13.30 -9.27 -11.75
CA ASP A 14 -12.70 -10.59 -12.00
C ASP A 14 -11.84 -11.10 -10.82
N ALA A 15 -11.77 -10.36 -9.71
CA ALA A 15 -10.99 -10.75 -8.55
C ALA A 15 -11.88 -10.92 -7.32
N VAL A 16 -11.40 -11.72 -6.35
CA VAL A 16 -12.05 -11.91 -5.05
C VAL A 16 -11.15 -11.40 -3.93
N TYR A 17 -11.68 -10.54 -3.06
CA TYR A 17 -10.93 -9.92 -1.96
C TYR A 17 -10.19 -10.96 -1.10
N GLN A 18 -10.91 -12.01 -0.68
CA GLN A 18 -10.34 -13.06 0.15
C GLN A 18 -9.21 -13.84 -0.55
N GLN A 19 -9.27 -13.99 -1.87
CA GLN A 19 -8.21 -14.66 -2.63
C GLN A 19 -6.93 -13.83 -2.65
N THR A 20 -7.03 -12.50 -2.74
CA THR A 20 -5.87 -11.61 -2.56
C THR A 20 -5.24 -11.81 -1.19
N LEU A 21 -6.03 -11.75 -0.12
CA LEU A 21 -5.50 -11.91 1.24
C LEU A 21 -4.82 -13.27 1.42
N THR A 22 -5.44 -14.33 0.90
CA THR A 22 -4.87 -15.69 0.90
C THR A 22 -3.54 -15.77 0.13
N LEU A 23 -3.43 -15.06 -1.00
CA LEU A 23 -2.20 -15.01 -1.78
C LEU A 23 -1.07 -14.31 -1.01
N LEU A 24 -1.35 -13.16 -0.40
CA LEU A 24 -0.40 -12.41 0.41
C LEU A 24 0.07 -13.23 1.61
N GLU A 25 -0.85 -13.89 2.32
CA GLU A 25 -0.53 -14.76 3.44
C GLU A 25 0.40 -15.91 3.02
N ARG A 26 0.11 -16.57 1.88
CA ARG A 26 0.97 -17.64 1.35
C ARG A 26 2.36 -17.12 0.97
N ALA A 27 2.44 -15.92 0.40
CA ALA A 27 3.71 -15.29 0.05
C ALA A 27 4.53 -14.94 1.31
N ALA A 28 3.89 -14.40 2.34
CA ALA A 28 4.51 -14.10 3.63
C ALA A 28 5.03 -15.37 4.33
N ARG A 29 4.22 -16.44 4.38
CA ARG A 29 4.65 -17.74 4.92
C ARG A 29 5.86 -18.31 4.20
N ARG A 30 5.93 -18.17 2.87
CA ARG A 30 7.10 -18.59 2.07
C ARG A 30 8.34 -17.76 2.36
N ARG A 31 8.20 -16.43 2.44
CA ARG A 31 9.27 -15.51 2.87
C ARG A 31 9.87 -15.98 4.20
N ASP A 32 9.01 -16.22 5.20
CA ASP A 32 9.43 -16.59 6.55
C ASP A 32 10.10 -17.98 6.60
N ALA A 33 9.55 -18.95 5.85
CA ALA A 33 10.09 -20.30 5.78
C ALA A 33 11.43 -20.36 5.04
N GLU A 34 11.57 -19.64 3.93
CA GLU A 34 12.74 -19.71 3.06
C GLU A 34 13.85 -18.71 3.47
N ARG A 35 13.58 -17.82 4.43
CA ARG A 35 14.47 -16.71 4.86
C ARG A 35 15.05 -15.91 3.68
N ARG A 36 14.29 -15.82 2.60
CA ARG A 36 14.63 -14.99 1.45
C ARG A 36 14.28 -13.57 1.84
N GLY A 37 15.22 -12.62 1.70
CA GLY A 37 14.98 -11.18 1.90
C GLY A 37 14.00 -10.60 0.88
N MET A 38 12.78 -11.12 0.88
CA MET A 38 11.69 -10.80 -0.02
C MET A 38 10.61 -10.09 0.81
N PHE A 39 10.07 -9.00 0.28
CA PHE A 39 8.96 -8.30 0.91
C PHE A 39 7.67 -8.57 0.13
N THR A 40 6.58 -8.73 0.87
CA THR A 40 5.23 -8.72 0.34
C THR A 40 4.72 -7.29 0.27
N LYS A 41 4.06 -6.94 -0.84
CA LYS A 41 3.62 -5.58 -1.10
C LYS A 41 2.19 -5.56 -1.62
N SER A 42 1.41 -4.63 -1.10
CA SER A 42 0.06 -4.34 -1.56
C SER A 42 -0.19 -2.83 -1.58
N GLY A 43 -1.36 -2.41 -2.04
CA GLY A 43 -1.71 -0.99 -2.03
C GLY A 43 -3.03 -0.68 -2.70
N ILE A 44 -3.52 0.52 -2.47
CA ILE A 44 -4.83 1.03 -2.89
C ILE A 44 -4.70 2.32 -3.69
N MET A 45 -5.64 2.53 -4.61
CA MET A 45 -5.90 3.82 -5.22
C MET A 45 -7.17 4.43 -4.60
N VAL A 46 -7.02 5.52 -3.85
CA VAL A 46 -8.11 6.23 -3.15
C VAL A 46 -8.78 7.25 -4.07
N GLY A 47 -9.97 7.71 -3.71
CA GLY A 47 -10.82 8.58 -4.51
C GLY A 47 -11.89 7.85 -5.33
N LEU A 48 -12.22 6.60 -4.97
CA LEU A 48 -13.22 5.76 -5.65
C LEU A 48 -14.50 5.55 -4.82
N GLY A 49 -14.64 6.29 -3.71
CA GLY A 49 -15.82 6.26 -2.83
C GLY A 49 -15.60 5.53 -1.52
N GLU A 50 -14.35 5.20 -1.17
CA GLU A 50 -13.96 4.69 0.14
C GLU A 50 -13.99 5.80 1.22
N THR A 51 -14.37 5.42 2.45
CA THR A 51 -14.21 6.30 3.61
C THR A 51 -12.81 6.18 4.21
N PHE A 52 -12.42 7.13 5.05
CA PHE A 52 -11.15 7.09 5.77
C PHE A 52 -11.01 5.79 6.59
N ASP A 53 -12.04 5.43 7.35
CA ASP A 53 -12.03 4.25 8.21
C ASP A 53 -11.98 2.95 7.41
N GLU A 54 -12.61 2.88 6.23
CA GLU A 54 -12.52 1.68 5.39
C GLU A 54 -11.09 1.46 4.84
N VAL A 55 -10.35 2.54 4.59
CA VAL A 55 -8.91 2.43 4.26
C VAL A 55 -8.13 1.90 5.47
N VAL A 56 -8.46 2.36 6.69
CA VAL A 56 -7.85 1.85 7.93
C VAL A 56 -8.20 0.38 8.17
N GLU A 57 -9.43 -0.06 7.89
CA GLU A 57 -9.80 -1.49 7.95
C GLU A 57 -9.03 -2.32 6.93
N LEU A 58 -8.84 -1.83 5.69
CA LEU A 58 -7.97 -2.49 4.71
C LEU A 58 -6.53 -2.61 5.23
N MET A 59 -6.01 -1.59 5.93
CA MET A 59 -4.68 -1.65 6.54
C MET A 59 -4.59 -2.77 7.58
N LYS A 60 -5.62 -2.92 8.43
CA LYS A 60 -5.72 -4.00 9.42
C LYS A 60 -5.75 -5.37 8.73
N ASP A 61 -6.56 -5.53 7.68
CA ASP A 61 -6.65 -6.77 6.91
C ASP A 61 -5.28 -7.15 6.29
N LEU A 62 -4.60 -6.18 5.67
CA LEU A 62 -3.27 -6.39 5.09
C LEU A 62 -2.23 -6.76 6.15
N ARG A 63 -2.29 -6.16 7.34
CA ARG A 63 -1.42 -6.55 8.46
C ARG A 63 -1.74 -7.94 9.00
N SER A 64 -3.01 -8.33 9.05
CA SER A 64 -3.41 -9.67 9.50
C SER A 64 -2.79 -10.80 8.67
N VAL A 65 -2.48 -10.53 7.39
CA VAL A 65 -1.81 -11.46 6.48
C VAL A 65 -0.31 -11.17 6.32
N SER A 66 0.27 -10.41 7.25
CA SER A 66 1.71 -10.09 7.30
C SER A 66 2.26 -9.39 6.04
N CYS A 67 1.46 -8.51 5.43
CA CYS A 67 1.90 -7.69 4.31
C CYS A 67 2.91 -6.62 4.76
N ASP A 68 4.10 -6.58 4.16
CA ASP A 68 5.20 -5.74 4.64
C ASP A 68 5.08 -4.28 4.19
N ILE A 69 4.76 -4.07 2.91
CA ILE A 69 4.77 -2.74 2.29
C ILE A 69 3.36 -2.40 1.81
N MET A 70 2.89 -1.21 2.18
CA MET A 70 1.63 -0.64 1.69
C MET A 70 1.89 0.61 0.84
N THR A 71 1.16 0.74 -0.26
CA THR A 71 1.14 1.99 -1.05
C THR A 71 -0.27 2.56 -1.13
N ILE A 72 -0.42 3.87 -0.96
CA ILE A 72 -1.69 4.59 -1.04
C ILE A 72 -1.51 5.76 -2.00
N GLY A 73 -2.22 5.72 -3.14
CA GLY A 73 -2.12 6.73 -4.19
C GLY A 73 -3.48 7.26 -4.62
N GLN A 74 -3.53 8.45 -5.22
CA GLN A 74 -4.79 8.98 -5.77
C GLN A 74 -5.15 8.27 -7.07
N TYR A 75 -6.37 7.74 -7.15
CA TYR A 75 -6.98 7.30 -8.39
C TYR A 75 -7.13 8.49 -9.33
N LEU A 76 -6.54 8.35 -10.53
CA LEU A 76 -6.72 9.28 -11.63
C LEU A 76 -7.42 8.52 -12.75
N GLN A 77 -8.60 8.98 -13.13
CA GLN A 77 -9.39 8.38 -14.19
C GLN A 77 -8.59 8.43 -15.51
N PRO A 78 -8.25 7.28 -16.12
CA PRO A 78 -7.44 7.29 -17.34
C PRO A 78 -8.19 7.85 -18.56
N TYR A 79 -9.50 7.60 -18.64
CA TYR A 79 -10.41 8.08 -19.69
C TYR A 79 -11.88 7.94 -19.23
N GLU A 80 -12.79 8.64 -19.91
CA GLU A 80 -14.19 8.86 -19.49
C GLU A 80 -15.00 7.59 -19.18
N ARG A 81 -14.76 6.48 -19.88
CA ARG A 81 -15.51 5.22 -19.68
C ARG A 81 -15.03 4.39 -18.49
N ARG A 82 -13.98 4.82 -17.78
CA ARG A 82 -13.54 4.19 -16.53
C ARG A 82 -14.29 4.80 -15.34
N LEU A 83 -14.14 4.18 -14.17
CA LEU A 83 -14.75 4.69 -12.94
C LEU A 83 -14.43 6.18 -12.77
N PRO A 84 -15.42 7.02 -12.44
CA PRO A 84 -15.16 8.43 -12.16
C PRO A 84 -14.37 8.56 -10.86
N VAL A 85 -13.61 9.66 -10.76
CA VAL A 85 -13.04 10.08 -9.47
C VAL A 85 -14.19 10.59 -8.60
N GLU A 86 -14.41 9.99 -7.44
CA GLU A 86 -15.42 10.45 -6.49
C GLU A 86 -14.90 11.57 -5.58
N ARG A 87 -13.59 11.54 -5.27
CA ARG A 87 -12.93 12.49 -4.38
C ARG A 87 -11.44 12.62 -4.70
N TYR A 88 -10.93 13.85 -4.62
CA TYR A 88 -9.50 14.09 -4.47
C TYR A 88 -9.17 14.17 -2.98
N VAL A 89 -8.37 13.21 -2.51
CA VAL A 89 -7.98 13.09 -1.10
C VAL A 89 -6.92 14.15 -0.77
N THR A 90 -7.00 14.74 0.42
CA THR A 90 -6.07 15.79 0.82
C THR A 90 -4.70 15.22 1.22
N PRO A 91 -3.60 15.98 1.05
CA PRO A 91 -2.27 15.56 1.53
C PRO A 91 -2.26 15.16 3.02
N GLU A 92 -3.08 15.80 3.86
CA GLU A 92 -3.20 15.51 5.28
C GLU A 92 -3.77 14.12 5.53
N GLU A 93 -4.80 13.70 4.80
CA GLU A 93 -5.35 12.33 4.90
C GLU A 93 -4.31 11.29 4.49
N PHE A 94 -3.52 11.55 3.42
CA PHE A 94 -2.41 10.67 3.04
C PHE A 94 -1.36 10.55 4.16
N ALA A 95 -1.01 11.66 4.80
CA ALA A 95 -0.06 11.67 5.92
C ALA A 95 -0.60 10.87 7.12
N GLN A 96 -1.89 11.04 7.45
CA GLN A 96 -2.53 10.29 8.53
C GLN A 96 -2.52 8.77 8.28
N TRP A 97 -2.86 8.31 7.07
CA TRP A 97 -2.75 6.88 6.77
C TRP A 97 -1.32 6.36 6.82
N ARG A 98 -0.33 7.18 6.44
CA ARG A 98 1.09 6.79 6.60
C ARG A 98 1.42 6.56 8.07
N GLU A 99 1.10 7.52 8.94
CA GLU A 99 1.36 7.41 10.38
C GLU A 99 0.66 6.21 11.00
N ILE A 100 -0.64 6.04 10.70
CA ILE A 100 -1.43 4.89 11.16
C ILE A 100 -0.77 3.58 10.71
N GLY A 101 -0.38 3.47 9.44
CA GLY A 101 0.19 2.24 8.90
C GLY A 101 1.56 1.92 9.51
N MET A 102 2.42 2.93 9.65
CA MET A 102 3.68 2.75 10.35
C MET A 102 3.46 2.28 11.80
N SER A 103 2.46 2.84 12.51
CA SER A 103 2.10 2.41 13.87
C SER A 103 1.54 0.98 13.95
N MET A 104 0.93 0.47 12.86
CA MET A 104 0.44 -0.90 12.74
C MET A 104 1.54 -1.93 12.41
N GLY A 105 2.79 -1.46 12.23
CA GLY A 105 3.95 -2.33 11.99
C GLY A 105 4.12 -2.77 10.54
N PHE A 106 3.64 -1.99 9.57
CA PHE A 106 4.14 -2.12 8.19
C PHE A 106 5.65 -1.79 8.18
N HIS A 107 6.42 -2.53 7.38
CA HIS A 107 7.84 -2.22 7.15
C HIS A 107 7.98 -0.85 6.46
N HIS A 108 7.11 -0.56 5.48
CA HIS A 108 7.06 0.74 4.82
C HIS A 108 5.64 1.06 4.36
N VAL A 109 5.27 2.35 4.47
CA VAL A 109 4.02 2.86 3.93
C VAL A 109 4.29 4.05 3.03
N GLU A 110 4.13 3.88 1.72
CA GLU A 110 4.20 4.97 0.75
C GLU A 110 2.80 5.57 0.58
N SER A 111 2.61 6.85 0.91
CA SER A 111 1.27 7.46 0.90
C SER A 111 1.36 8.90 0.40
N SER A 112 0.91 9.13 -0.82
CA SER A 112 0.85 10.47 -1.41
C SER A 112 -0.03 10.47 -2.67
N PRO A 113 -0.55 11.63 -3.13
CA PRO A 113 -1.38 11.69 -4.33
C PRO A 113 -0.74 11.04 -5.57
N LEU A 114 0.58 11.18 -5.72
CA LEU A 114 1.33 10.67 -6.88
C LEU A 114 1.89 9.25 -6.70
N THR A 115 1.70 8.64 -5.53
CA THR A 115 2.18 7.28 -5.27
C THR A 115 1.65 6.29 -6.31
N ARG A 116 2.55 5.44 -6.80
CA ARG A 116 2.24 4.31 -7.67
C ARG A 116 2.97 3.07 -7.16
N SER A 117 2.51 1.89 -7.59
CA SER A 117 3.06 0.62 -7.10
C SER A 117 4.56 0.43 -7.37
N SER A 118 5.14 1.08 -8.38
CA SER A 118 6.59 1.03 -8.68
C SER A 118 7.38 2.24 -8.16
N TYR A 119 6.70 3.32 -7.74
CA TYR A 119 7.36 4.55 -7.29
C TYR A 119 8.18 4.25 -6.03
N HIS A 120 9.47 4.60 -6.04
CA HIS A 120 10.47 4.32 -4.99
C HIS A 120 10.56 2.85 -4.51
N ALA A 121 10.13 1.86 -5.30
CA ALA A 121 10.08 0.46 -4.88
C ALA A 121 11.42 -0.08 -4.33
N ARG A 122 12.55 0.34 -4.89
CA ARG A 122 13.88 -0.03 -4.41
C ARG A 122 14.18 0.56 -3.02
N GLN A 123 13.82 1.80 -2.78
CA GLN A 123 14.02 2.46 -1.48
C GLN A 123 13.09 1.87 -0.41
N GLN A 124 11.88 1.48 -0.79
CA GLN A 124 10.91 0.85 0.11
C GLN A 124 11.39 -0.51 0.65
N THR A 125 12.18 -1.25 -0.14
CA THR A 125 12.82 -2.49 0.29
C THR A 125 14.14 -2.26 1.05
N LEU A 126 14.73 -1.06 0.95
CA LEU A 126 15.98 -0.68 1.60
C LEU A 126 15.77 0.15 2.88
N GLY A 127 14.52 0.43 3.24
CA GLY A 127 14.13 1.42 4.25
C GLY A 127 14.42 1.03 5.70
N ALA A 128 15.69 1.15 6.08
CA ALA A 128 16.22 1.55 7.40
C ALA A 128 17.67 2.05 7.32
N ASP A 129 18.43 1.71 6.26
CA ASP A 129 19.88 1.99 6.17
C ASP A 129 20.26 3.22 5.31
N SER A 130 19.32 3.84 4.58
CA SER A 130 19.66 4.89 3.61
C SER A 130 19.96 6.27 4.23
N GLU A 131 19.47 6.57 5.44
CA GLU A 131 19.79 7.83 6.13
C GLU A 131 21.22 7.85 6.72
N SER A 132 21.81 6.68 6.98
CA SER A 132 23.20 6.55 7.45
C SER A 132 24.22 6.72 6.33
N ASP A 133 23.90 6.27 5.11
CA ASP A 133 24.82 6.30 3.99
C ASP A 133 24.98 7.71 3.37
N GLU A 134 23.90 8.49 3.28
CA GLU A 134 23.99 9.88 2.81
C GLU A 134 24.79 10.78 3.77
N LYS A 135 24.67 10.55 5.09
CA LYS A 135 25.46 11.29 6.08
C LYS A 135 26.94 10.90 6.08
N GLN A 136 27.28 9.64 5.77
CA GLN A 136 28.69 9.22 5.64
C GLN A 136 29.33 9.68 4.33
N LEU A 137 28.57 9.81 3.24
CA LEU A 137 29.08 10.30 1.97
C LEU A 137 29.27 11.82 1.95
N ALA A 138 28.41 12.58 2.66
CA ALA A 138 28.56 14.03 2.80
C ALA A 138 29.65 14.46 3.80
N ALA A 139 30.19 13.54 4.59
CA ALA A 139 31.24 13.76 5.59
C ALA A 139 32.65 13.34 5.13
N ARG A 140 32.82 13.00 3.84
CA ARG A 140 34.10 12.70 3.19
C ARG A 140 34.40 13.74 2.12
#